data_AF-A0A7S3ILE5-F1
#
_entry.id   AF-A0A7S3ILE5-F1
#
_cell.length_a   1.000
_cell.length_b   1.000
_cell.length_c   1.000
_cell.angle_alpha   90.00
_cell.angle_beta   90.00
_cell.angle_gamma   90.00
#
_symmetry.space_group_name_H-M   'P 1'
#
loop_
_entity.id
_entity.type
_entity.pdbx_description
1 polymer ?
#
loop_
_entity_poly.entity_id
_entity_poly.type
_entity_poly.pdbx_seq_one_letter_code
_entity_poly.pdbx_strand_id
1 'polypeptide(L)'
;MDVSDVLYSPKAPMSDIFVIGLQEMVALKWDQVIKEKNRVRTAEWQEVLQAALDKNSQGTRYIPIIQKVLVGCNIIMFIRDDLKRHLRNIRKFKVKTGFSGIAGNKGAVALRFNFDFTSFVFINSHMESGQSQ
;
A
#
# COMPACT_ATOMS: atom_id res chain seq x y z
N MET A 1 -12.68 9.32 11.68
CA MET A 1 -11.60 9.95 10.91
C MET A 1 -11.84 9.59 9.46
N ASP A 2 -12.01 10.58 8.59
CA ASP A 2 -12.13 10.35 7.16
C ASP A 2 -10.71 10.13 6.61
N VAL A 3 -10.51 9.08 5.79
CA VAL A 3 -9.19 8.76 5.22
C VAL A 3 -8.69 9.92 4.35
N SER A 4 -9.59 10.69 3.74
CA SER A 4 -9.25 11.86 2.95
C SER A 4 -8.59 12.98 3.77
N ASP A 5 -8.83 13.06 5.08
CA ASP A 5 -8.16 14.03 5.95
C ASP A 5 -6.68 13.67 6.21
N VAL A 6 -6.33 12.39 6.06
CA VAL A 6 -4.96 11.88 6.28
C VAL A 6 -4.11 12.01 5.02
N LEU A 7 -4.73 11.85 3.84
CA LEU A 7 -4.03 11.89 2.55
C LEU A 7 -3.73 13.32 2.08
N TYR A 8 -4.35 14.33 2.68
CA TYR A 8 -4.25 15.71 2.23
C TYR A 8 -3.85 16.64 3.37
N SER A 9 -2.84 17.46 3.12
CA SER A 9 -2.48 18.57 4.01
C SER A 9 -2.91 19.88 3.35
N PRO A 10 -3.80 20.68 3.96
CA PRO A 10 -4.28 21.94 3.38
C PRO A 10 -3.18 22.97 3.08
N LYS A 11 -2.01 22.80 3.70
CA LYS A 11 -0.86 23.72 3.58
C LYS A 11 0.20 23.22 2.59
N ALA A 12 0.04 22.03 2.03
CA ALA A 12 1.00 21.43 1.11
C ALA A 12 0.46 21.42 -0.33
N PRO A 13 1.34 21.51 -1.34
CA PRO A 13 0.94 21.26 -2.72
C PRO A 13 0.43 19.81 -2.89
N MET A 14 -0.36 19.61 -3.94
CA MET A 14 -0.84 18.29 -4.33
C MET A 14 0.33 17.35 -4.64
N SER A 15 0.28 16.12 -4.12
CA SER A 15 1.34 15.12 -4.33
C SER A 15 1.22 14.46 -5.69
N ASP A 16 2.32 14.23 -6.39
CA ASP A 16 2.29 13.57 -7.71
C ASP A 16 2.10 12.05 -7.61
N ILE A 17 2.66 11.45 -6.57
CA ILE A 17 2.63 10.00 -6.30
C ILE A 17 2.23 9.81 -4.84
N PHE A 18 1.25 8.95 -4.61
CA PHE A 18 0.91 8.45 -3.27
C PHE A 18 1.41 7.02 -3.13
N VAL A 19 2.15 6.73 -2.06
CA VAL A 19 2.52 5.36 -1.67
C VAL A 19 1.98 5.11 -0.27
N ILE A 20 1.00 4.22 -0.17
CA ILE A 20 0.22 4.04 1.05
C ILE A 20 0.47 2.63 1.57
N GLY A 21 0.91 2.54 2.83
CA GLY A 21 1.15 1.30 3.55
C GLY A 21 0.08 1.07 4.62
N LEU A 22 -0.55 -0.10 4.61
CA LEU A 22 -1.51 -0.51 5.64
C LEU A 22 -1.03 -1.79 6.34
N GLN A 23 -1.37 -1.96 7.62
CA GLN A 23 -1.16 -3.20 8.37
C GLN A 23 -2.49 -3.69 8.95
N GLU A 24 -2.54 -4.97 9.35
CA GLU A 24 -3.71 -5.58 10.01
C GLU A 24 -5.03 -5.51 9.23
N MET A 25 -4.98 -5.45 7.90
CA MET A 25 -6.19 -5.40 7.05
C MET A 25 -7.09 -6.64 7.17
N VAL A 26 -6.56 -7.74 7.73
CA VAL A 26 -7.32 -8.95 8.05
C VAL A 26 -7.00 -9.47 9.44
N ALA A 27 -8.00 -10.03 10.10
CA ALA A 27 -7.82 -10.73 11.37
C ALA A 27 -6.95 -11.98 11.21
N LEU A 28 -6.09 -12.22 12.18
CA LEU A 28 -5.03 -13.25 12.17
C LEU A 28 -5.53 -14.67 12.50
N LYS A 29 -6.64 -15.12 11.90
CA LYS A 29 -7.13 -16.50 12.08
C LYS A 29 -6.71 -17.38 10.90
N TRP A 30 -5.79 -18.32 11.11
CA TRP A 30 -5.25 -19.23 10.09
C TRP A 30 -6.30 -20.20 9.53
N ASP A 31 -7.04 -19.77 8.50
CA ASP A 31 -7.94 -20.63 7.72
C ASP A 31 -7.80 -20.35 6.20
N GLN A 32 -8.29 -21.26 5.35
CA GLN A 32 -8.35 -21.02 3.89
C GLN A 32 -9.23 -19.82 3.53
N VAL A 33 -10.12 -19.41 4.43
CA VAL A 33 -10.96 -18.22 4.31
C VAL A 33 -10.10 -16.94 4.30
N ILE A 34 -8.89 -16.95 4.87
CA ILE A 34 -7.95 -15.82 4.81
C ILE A 34 -7.64 -15.40 3.37
N LYS A 35 -7.41 -16.32 2.44
CA LYS A 35 -6.98 -15.94 1.08
C LYS A 35 -8.06 -15.14 0.36
N GLU A 36 -9.32 -15.59 0.46
CA GLU A 36 -10.45 -14.88 -0.16
C GLU A 36 -10.79 -13.61 0.62
N LYS A 37 -10.86 -13.67 1.96
CA LYS A 37 -11.06 -12.48 2.80
C LYS A 37 -10.00 -11.41 2.55
N ASN A 38 -8.74 -11.80 2.37
CA ASN A 38 -7.67 -10.89 1.99
C ASN A 38 -7.96 -10.20 0.66
N ARG A 39 -8.39 -10.95 -0.36
CA ARG A 39 -8.67 -10.39 -1.68
C ARG A 39 -9.80 -9.37 -1.60
N VAL A 40 -10.89 -9.73 -0.93
CA VAL A 40 -12.05 -8.84 -0.72
C VAL A 40 -11.64 -7.59 0.06
N ARG A 41 -11.01 -7.74 1.23
CA ARG A 41 -10.55 -6.60 2.04
C ARG A 41 -9.55 -5.72 1.31
N THR A 42 -8.66 -6.31 0.52
CA THR A 42 -7.68 -5.55 -0.29
C THR A 42 -8.39 -4.68 -1.33
N ALA A 43 -9.41 -5.23 -2.00
CA ALA A 43 -10.21 -4.49 -2.96
C ALA A 43 -11.02 -3.37 -2.29
N GLU A 44 -11.70 -3.65 -1.18
CA GLU A 44 -12.44 -2.66 -0.40
C GLU A 44 -11.54 -1.48 0.01
N TRP A 45 -10.34 -1.76 0.53
CA TRP A 45 -9.40 -0.70 0.90
C TRP A 45 -8.91 0.09 -0.30
N GLN A 46 -8.68 -0.55 -1.46
CA GLN A 46 -8.33 0.18 -2.68
C GLN A 46 -9.46 1.13 -3.10
N GLU A 47 -10.72 0.70 -3.02
CA GLU A 47 -11.88 1.54 -3.34
C GLU A 47 -12.01 2.73 -2.39
N VAL A 48 -11.84 2.50 -1.07
CA VAL A 48 -11.84 3.57 -0.07
C VAL A 48 -10.73 4.58 -0.34
N LEU A 49 -9.51 4.13 -0.65
CA LEU A 49 -8.38 5.00 -0.96
C LEU A 49 -8.61 5.78 -2.26
N GLN A 50 -9.15 5.13 -3.30
CA GLN A 50 -9.47 5.81 -4.55
C GLN A 50 -10.53 6.90 -4.32
N ALA A 51 -11.62 6.59 -3.60
CA ALA A 51 -12.66 7.56 -3.29
C ALA A 51 -12.13 8.75 -2.47
N ALA A 52 -11.22 8.49 -1.53
CA ALA A 52 -10.56 9.54 -0.75
C ALA A 52 -9.68 10.45 -1.61
N LEU A 53 -8.95 9.89 -2.58
CA LEU A 53 -8.15 10.66 -3.53
C LEU A 53 -9.03 11.47 -4.50
N ASP A 54 -10.11 10.87 -5.00
CA ASP A 54 -11.03 11.52 -5.92
C ASP A 54 -11.72 12.73 -5.27
N LYS A 55 -12.12 12.60 -4.00
CA LYS A 55 -12.79 13.66 -3.23
C LYS A 55 -11.96 14.94 -3.10
N ASN A 56 -10.65 14.81 -2.91
CA ASN A 56 -9.74 15.93 -2.64
C ASN A 56 -8.80 16.24 -3.82
N SER A 57 -9.07 15.65 -4.98
CA SER A 57 -8.22 15.74 -6.18
C SER A 57 -8.07 17.13 -6.80
N GLN A 58 -8.99 18.07 -6.51
CA GLN A 58 -9.05 19.39 -7.18
C GLN A 58 -9.01 19.27 -8.73
N GLY A 59 -9.64 18.23 -9.30
CA GLY A 59 -9.62 17.95 -10.73
C GLY A 59 -8.44 17.09 -11.22
N THR A 60 -7.51 16.74 -10.33
CA THR A 60 -6.36 15.88 -10.64
C THR A 60 -6.74 14.40 -10.58
N ARG A 61 -6.75 13.72 -11.73
CA ARG A 61 -7.07 12.30 -11.76
C ARG A 61 -5.92 11.44 -11.23
N TYR A 62 -6.14 10.71 -10.15
CA TYR A 62 -5.21 9.68 -9.66
C TYR A 62 -5.65 8.28 -10.11
N ILE A 63 -4.68 7.45 -10.49
CA ILE A 63 -4.91 6.06 -10.89
C ILE A 63 -4.08 5.09 -10.05
N PRO A 64 -4.60 3.91 -9.68
CA PRO A 64 -3.80 2.88 -9.03
C PRO A 64 -2.84 2.26 -10.04
N ILE A 65 -1.58 2.10 -9.66
CA ILE A 65 -0.55 1.52 -10.53
C ILE A 65 -0.20 0.10 -10.13
N ILE A 66 0.11 -0.09 -8.85
CA ILE A 66 0.55 -1.39 -8.35
C ILE A 66 0.25 -1.54 -6.88
N GLN A 67 -0.15 -2.75 -6.50
CA GLN A 67 -0.39 -3.14 -5.12
C GLN A 67 0.31 -4.46 -4.81
N LYS A 68 0.78 -4.59 -3.56
CA LYS A 68 1.31 -5.83 -3.01
C LYS A 68 0.79 -6.04 -1.60
N VAL A 69 0.41 -7.29 -1.30
CA VAL A 69 -0.08 -7.70 0.01
C VAL A 69 0.69 -8.92 0.51
N LEU A 70 0.96 -8.93 1.81
CA LEU A 70 1.42 -10.07 2.58
C LEU A 70 0.54 -10.22 3.83
N VAL A 71 -0.41 -11.17 3.79
CA VAL A 71 -1.42 -11.36 4.84
C VAL A 71 -2.15 -10.03 5.08
N GLY A 72 -2.00 -9.38 6.24
CA GLY A 72 -2.62 -8.07 6.51
C GLY A 72 -1.72 -6.86 6.20
N CYS A 73 -0.50 -7.05 5.72
CA CYS A 73 0.44 -5.97 5.40
C CYS A 73 0.37 -5.63 3.90
N ASN A 74 0.08 -4.38 3.57
CA ASN A 74 -0.16 -3.91 2.20
C ASN A 74 0.67 -2.69 1.85
N ILE A 75 1.06 -2.58 0.59
CA ILE A 75 1.54 -1.35 -0.02
C ILE A 75 0.81 -1.16 -1.35
N ILE A 76 0.29 0.03 -1.59
CA ILE A 76 -0.34 0.44 -2.85
C ILE A 76 0.23 1.78 -3.31
N MET A 77 0.40 1.93 -4.62
CA MET A 77 0.84 3.17 -5.25
C MET A 77 -0.23 3.71 -6.18
N PHE A 78 -0.55 4.99 -6.01
CA PHE A 78 -1.33 5.80 -6.95
C PHE A 78 -0.43 6.88 -7.54
N ILE A 79 -0.70 7.26 -8.79
CA ILE A 79 -0.03 8.38 -9.46
C ILE A 79 -1.07 9.23 -10.19
N ARG A 80 -0.78 10.51 -10.39
CA ARG A 80 -1.52 11.31 -11.35
C ARG A 80 -1.45 10.69 -12.75
N ASP A 81 -2.58 10.64 -13.43
CA ASP A 81 -2.70 9.96 -14.72
C ASP A 81 -1.79 10.56 -15.80
N ASP A 82 -1.62 11.89 -15.80
CA ASP A 82 -0.74 12.64 -16.71
C ASP A 82 0.76 12.31 -16.53
N LEU A 83 1.15 11.85 -15.35
CA LEU A 83 2.53 11.51 -15.01
C LEU A 83 2.86 10.01 -15.21
N LYS A 84 1.86 9.17 -15.50
CA LYS A 84 2.04 7.72 -15.66
C LYS A 84 3.16 7.34 -16.63
N ARG A 85 3.33 8.09 -17.73
CA ARG A 85 4.33 7.82 -18.78
C ARG A 85 5.79 7.90 -18.31
N HIS A 86 6.04 8.58 -17.19
CA HIS A 86 7.36 8.75 -16.59
C HIS A 86 7.77 7.53 -15.76
N LEU A 87 6.83 6.65 -15.42
CA LEU A 87 7.11 5.42 -14.67
C LEU A 87 7.74 4.34 -15.56
N ARG A 88 8.87 3.79 -15.11
CA ARG A 88 9.59 2.67 -15.73
C ARG A 88 9.97 1.63 -14.68
N ASN A 89 10.27 0.41 -15.10
CA ASN A 89 10.88 -0.65 -14.28
C ASN A 89 10.15 -0.94 -12.93
N ILE A 90 8.82 -0.88 -12.93
CA ILE A 90 8.03 -1.10 -11.73
C ILE A 90 8.15 -2.56 -11.27
N ARG A 91 8.53 -2.80 -10.01
CA ARG A 91 8.65 -4.13 -9.40
C ARG A 91 8.04 -4.14 -8.00
N LYS A 92 7.56 -5.31 -7.57
CA LYS A 92 6.98 -5.52 -6.23
C LYS A 92 7.58 -6.74 -5.55
N PHE A 93 7.87 -6.61 -4.26
CA PHE A 93 8.52 -7.65 -3.46
C PHE A 93 7.71 -7.94 -2.19
N LYS A 94 7.86 -9.14 -1.63
CA LYS A 94 7.39 -9.48 -0.29
C LYS A 94 8.36 -10.41 0.39
N VAL A 95 8.57 -10.23 1.69
CA VAL A 95 9.40 -11.08 2.55
C VAL A 95 8.58 -11.48 3.76
N LYS A 96 8.54 -12.77 4.08
CA LYS A 96 7.87 -13.30 5.28
C LYS A 96 8.90 -13.49 6.38
N THR A 97 8.57 -13.10 7.61
CA THR A 97 9.49 -13.24 8.75
C THR A 97 8.96 -14.12 9.89
N GLY A 98 7.64 -14.30 10.04
CA GLY A 98 7.08 -15.10 11.15
C GLY A 98 7.42 -16.60 11.08
N PHE A 99 7.66 -17.21 12.25
CA PHE A 99 8.05 -18.62 12.47
C PHE A 99 9.16 -19.09 11.51
N SER A 100 10.32 -18.43 11.54
CA SER A 100 11.46 -18.77 10.67
C SER A 100 11.11 -18.79 9.17
N GLY A 101 10.14 -17.97 8.75
CA GLY A 101 9.66 -17.88 7.37
C GLY A 101 8.52 -18.84 7.00
N ILE A 102 8.09 -19.72 7.91
CA ILE A 102 7.11 -20.78 7.63
C ILE A 102 5.66 -20.29 7.81
N ALA A 103 5.37 -19.49 8.85
CA ALA A 103 4.04 -18.97 9.15
C ALA A 103 4.13 -17.47 9.48
N GLY A 104 4.09 -16.61 8.47
CA GLY A 104 4.31 -15.17 8.66
C GLY A 104 3.11 -14.32 8.30
N ASN A 105 2.33 -13.92 9.30
CA ASN A 105 1.56 -12.68 9.26
C ASN A 105 2.45 -11.43 9.41
N LYS A 106 3.68 -11.62 9.89
CA LYS A 106 4.74 -10.60 9.94
C LYS A 106 5.68 -10.70 8.75
N GLY A 107 6.22 -9.56 8.35
CA GLY A 107 7.11 -9.42 7.22
C GLY A 107 7.03 -8.04 6.60
N ALA A 108 7.46 -7.94 5.35
CA ALA A 108 7.43 -6.68 4.61
C ALA A 108 6.95 -6.87 3.18
N VAL A 109 6.37 -5.81 2.63
CA VAL A 109 6.07 -5.64 1.21
C VAL A 109 6.80 -4.39 0.71
N ALA A 110 7.25 -4.42 -0.53
CA ALA A 110 7.97 -3.30 -1.11
C ALA A 110 7.59 -3.06 -2.57
N LEU A 111 7.72 -1.81 -2.99
CA LEU A 111 7.59 -1.37 -4.38
C LEU A 111 8.87 -0.64 -4.78
N ARG A 112 9.32 -0.89 -6.01
CA ARG A 112 10.41 -0.15 -6.65
C ARG A 112 9.94 0.32 -8.02
N PHE A 113 10.34 1.52 -8.42
CA PHE A 113 10.17 2.01 -9.77
C PHE A 113 11.26 3.01 -10.12
N ASN A 114 11.38 3.29 -11.42
CA ASN A 114 12.07 4.45 -11.94
C ASN A 114 11.02 5.51 -12.29
N PHE A 115 11.26 6.76 -11.91
CA PHE A 115 10.51 7.92 -12.38
C PHE A 115 11.50 8.80 -13.13
N ASP A 116 11.31 8.87 -14.44
CA ASP A 116 12.34 9.36 -15.37
C ASP A 116 13.68 8.65 -15.12
N PHE A 117 14.69 9.41 -14.69
CA PHE A 117 16.06 8.95 -14.46
C PHE A 117 16.34 8.59 -13.00
N THR A 118 15.37 8.81 -12.10
CA THR A 118 15.54 8.60 -10.65
C THR A 118 14.93 7.26 -10.24
N SER A 119 15.60 6.55 -9.34
CA SER A 119 15.09 5.28 -8.77
C SER A 119 14.48 5.51 -7.39
N PHE A 120 13.29 4.95 -7.15
CA PHE A 120 12.61 4.99 -5.86
C PHE A 120 12.33 3.59 -5.33
N VAL A 121 12.42 3.41 -4.02
CA VAL A 121 11.96 2.21 -3.32
C VAL A 121 11.18 2.59 -2.07
N PHE A 122 10.06 1.93 -1.87
CA PHE A 122 9.19 2.10 -0.70
C PHE A 122 8.94 0.74 -0.07
N ILE A 123 9.03 0.67 1.26
CA ILE A 123 8.91 -0.56 2.03
C ILE A 123 7.89 -0.31 3.13
N ASN A 124 6.88 -1.18 3.20
CA ASN A 124 6.00 -1.29 4.36
C ASN A 124 6.28 -2.60 5.09
N SER A 125 6.61 -2.52 6.37
CA SER A 125 6.91 -3.67 7.22
C SER A 125 5.93 -3.75 8.39
N HIS A 126 5.46 -4.96 8.67
CA HIS A 126 4.78 -5.31 9.90
C HIS A 126 5.66 -6.30 10.66
N MET A 127 6.43 -5.78 11.63
CA MET A 127 7.35 -6.56 12.45
C MET A 127 6.64 -7.23 13.63
N GLU A 128 7.34 -8.13 14.32
CA GLU A 128 6.82 -8.78 15.53
C GLU A 128 6.53 -7.76 16.62
N SER A 129 5.42 -7.97 17.31
CA SER A 129 5.05 -7.20 18.50
C SER A 129 5.59 -7.94 19.72
N GLY A 130 6.38 -7.27 20.55
CA GLY A 130 6.86 -7.81 21.82
C GLY A 130 7.42 -6.70 22.69
N GLN A 131 6.98 -6.64 23.95
CA GLN A 131 7.75 -6.02 25.00
C GLN A 131 8.61 -7.13 25.61
N SER A 132 9.92 -7.03 25.50
CA SER A 132 10.81 -7.74 26.42
C SER A 132 10.57 -7.17 27.81
N GLN A 133 9.84 -7.92 28.64
CA GLN A 133 9.90 -7.79 30.10
C GLN A 133 11.04 -8.65 30.62
#